data_AF-A0A1F2XD99-F1
#
_entry.id   AF-A0A1F2XD99-F1
#
_cell.length_a   1.000
_cell.length_b   1.000
_cell.length_c   1.000
_cell.angle_alpha   90.00
_cell.angle_beta   90.00
_cell.angle_gamma   90.00
#
_symmetry.space_group_name_H-M   'P 1'
#
loop_
_entity.id
_entity.type
_entity.pdbx_description
1 polymer ?
#
loop_
_entity_poly.entity_id
_entity_poly.type
_entity_poly.pdbx_seq_one_letter_code
_entity_poly.pdbx_strand_id
1 'polypeptide(L)'
;MGPLGATLPQRLKTANAGTMEGDEDRMQVIRWNGYPVPVGGWYVDPHGHRVFLRAGDLAPICPQLGSQRVSWRLIAPIPGR
;
A
#
# COMPACT_ATOMS: atom_id res chain seq x y z
N MET A 1 -53.25 10.67 -11.85
CA MET A 1 -52.64 9.42 -12.33
C MET A 1 -51.38 9.76 -13.10
N GLY A 2 -50.25 9.22 -12.67
CA GLY A 2 -48.87 9.43 -13.14
C GLY A 2 -47.90 9.39 -11.94
N PRO A 3 -46.62 8.99 -12.08
CA PRO A 3 -45.89 8.54 -13.26
C PRO A 3 -45.15 7.17 -13.12
N LEU A 4 -44.48 6.80 -14.20
CA LEU A 4 -43.54 5.68 -14.40
C LEU A 4 -42.40 5.61 -13.37
N GLY A 5 -41.90 4.39 -13.13
CA GLY A 5 -40.49 4.12 -12.77
C GLY A 5 -40.23 3.72 -11.32
N ALA A 6 -39.99 2.43 -11.08
CA ALA A 6 -39.20 1.98 -9.92
C ALA A 6 -38.61 0.58 -10.18
N THR A 7 -37.38 0.60 -10.69
CA THR A 7 -36.38 -0.47 -10.63
C THR A 7 -36.35 -1.11 -9.23
N LEU A 8 -36.49 -2.43 -9.15
CA LEU A 8 -36.32 -3.17 -7.90
C LEU A 8 -34.91 -2.94 -7.31
N PRO A 9 -34.78 -2.63 -6.03
CA PRO A 9 -33.49 -2.45 -5.39
C PRO A 9 -32.74 -3.78 -5.30
N GLN A 10 -31.47 -3.77 -5.72
CA GLN A 10 -30.49 -4.83 -5.47
C GLN A 10 -30.44 -5.13 -3.97
N ARG A 11 -30.98 -6.27 -3.56
CA ARG A 11 -30.71 -6.84 -2.24
C ARG A 11 -29.30 -7.41 -2.26
N LEU A 12 -28.34 -6.62 -1.79
CA LEU A 12 -27.06 -7.12 -1.27
C LEU A 12 -27.37 -8.21 -0.22
N LYS A 13 -27.06 -9.46 -0.54
CA LYS A 13 -26.92 -10.51 0.48
C LYS A 13 -25.45 -10.56 0.87
N THR A 14 -25.19 -9.96 2.02
CA THR A 14 -24.05 -10.18 2.90
C THR A 14 -23.75 -11.67 3.08
N ALA A 15 -22.49 -12.07 2.86
CA ALA A 15 -21.75 -13.00 3.71
C ALA A 15 -20.32 -13.16 3.17
N ASN A 16 -19.42 -12.25 3.59
CA ASN A 16 -17.99 -12.51 3.53
C ASN A 16 -17.69 -13.58 4.57
N ALA A 17 -17.49 -14.82 4.12
CA ALA A 17 -17.00 -15.91 4.94
C ALA A 17 -15.72 -16.44 4.29
N GLY A 18 -14.65 -16.47 5.08
CA GLY A 18 -13.44 -17.23 4.75
C GLY A 18 -12.18 -16.40 4.58
N THR A 19 -11.83 -15.63 5.61
CA THR A 19 -10.43 -15.32 5.92
C THR A 19 -9.66 -16.64 6.04
N MET A 20 -8.84 -16.95 5.03
CA MET A 20 -7.63 -17.73 5.23
C MET A 20 -6.48 -16.77 4.97
N GLU A 21 -5.88 -16.33 6.08
CA GLU A 21 -4.69 -15.47 6.12
C GLU A 21 -3.54 -16.22 5.46
N GLY A 22 -3.30 -15.91 4.18
CA GLY A 22 -2.05 -16.21 3.50
C GLY A 22 -1.01 -15.18 3.95
N ASP A 23 -0.14 -15.61 4.86
CA ASP A 23 1.02 -14.92 5.43
C ASP A 23 2.14 -14.69 4.38
N GLU A 24 1.81 -14.11 3.21
CA GLU A 24 2.79 -13.87 2.13
C GLU A 24 2.77 -12.46 1.50
N ASP A 25 1.88 -11.54 1.91
CA ASP A 25 1.76 -10.22 1.27
C ASP A 25 1.76 -9.04 2.27
N ARG A 26 2.66 -9.06 3.26
CA ARG A 26 2.95 -7.87 4.10
C ARG A 26 4.20 -7.12 3.68
N MET A 27 4.72 -7.37 2.49
CA MET A 27 5.84 -6.59 1.98
C MET A 27 5.33 -5.21 1.59
N GLN A 28 5.44 -4.26 2.50
CA GLN A 28 4.96 -2.91 2.26
C GLN A 28 5.78 -2.27 1.14
N VAL A 29 5.09 -1.98 0.04
CA VAL A 29 5.68 -1.31 -1.13
C VAL A 29 5.13 0.09 -1.24
N ILE A 30 6.00 1.08 -1.05
CA ILE A 30 5.68 2.47 -1.29
C ILE A 30 5.82 2.71 -2.79
N ARG A 31 4.71 2.89 -3.52
CA ARG A 31 4.69 2.94 -5.00
C ARG A 31 5.06 4.30 -5.60
N TRP A 32 5.21 5.33 -4.77
CA TRP A 32 5.60 6.66 -5.23
C TRP A 32 6.46 7.38 -4.19
N ASN A 33 7.47 8.12 -4.67
CA ASN A 33 8.24 9.07 -3.90
C ASN A 33 7.32 10.12 -3.26
N GLY A 34 7.68 10.60 -2.07
CA GLY A 34 6.87 11.55 -1.30
C GLY A 34 5.63 10.94 -0.65
N TYR A 35 5.40 9.62 -0.71
CA TYR A 35 4.37 8.98 0.09
C TYR A 35 4.81 8.80 1.54
N PRO A 36 3.93 9.01 2.53
CA PRO A 36 4.21 8.62 3.91
C PRO A 36 4.52 7.12 4.02
N VAL A 37 5.59 6.83 4.74
CA VAL A 37 6.10 5.49 5.01
C VAL A 37 5.16 4.84 6.03
N PRO A 38 4.55 3.70 5.70
CA PRO A 38 3.54 3.09 6.58
C PRO A 38 4.17 2.35 7.77
N VAL A 39 5.35 1.75 7.60
CA VAL A 39 6.10 1.06 8.68
C VAL A 39 7.55 1.48 8.62
N GLY A 40 8.11 1.86 9.77
CA GLY A 40 9.53 2.18 9.84
C GLY A 40 10.38 0.93 9.60
N GLY A 41 11.46 1.08 8.85
CA GLY A 41 12.34 -0.02 8.47
C GLY A 41 13.36 0.34 7.40
N TRP A 42 14.11 -0.66 6.99
CA TRP A 42 14.95 -0.62 5.80
C TRP A 42 14.13 -0.92 4.57
N TYR A 43 14.20 -0.02 3.61
CA TYR A 43 13.57 -0.11 2.30
C TYR A 43 14.64 -0.26 1.21
N VAL A 44 14.30 -0.96 0.14
CA VAL A 44 15.13 -1.11 -1.05
C VAL A 44 14.37 -0.66 -2.29
N ASP A 45 15.02 0.06 -3.20
CA ASP A 45 14.46 0.39 -4.51
C ASP A 45 14.75 -0.72 -5.54
N PRO A 46 14.21 -0.64 -6.78
CA PRO A 46 14.48 -1.63 -7.82
C PRO A 46 15.95 -1.73 -8.24
N HIS A 47 16.75 -0.70 -7.94
CA HIS A 47 18.18 -0.67 -8.25
C HIS A 47 19.05 -1.23 -7.12
N GLY A 48 18.46 -1.61 -5.98
CA GLY A 48 19.19 -2.19 -4.85
C GLY A 48 19.72 -1.18 -3.83
N HIS A 49 19.41 0.10 -3.97
CA HIS A 49 19.70 1.13 -2.98
C HIS A 49 18.85 0.91 -1.73
N ARG A 50 19.52 0.89 -0.59
CA ARG A 50 18.88 0.71 0.71
C ARG A 50 18.80 2.04 1.44
N VAL A 51 17.65 2.31 2.02
CA VAL A 51 17.43 3.50 2.85
C VAL A 51 16.69 3.11 4.11
N PHE A 52 17.03 3.75 5.22
CA PHE A 52 16.29 3.62 6.46
C PHE A 52 15.22 4.72 6.51
N LEU A 53 13.96 4.33 6.73
CA LEU A 53 12.83 5.23 6.83
C LEU A 53 12.05 4.93 8.10
N ARG A 54 11.53 5.95 8.77
CA ARG A 54 10.61 5.78 9.90
C ARG A 54 9.17 5.83 9.42
N ALA A 55 8.26 5.24 10.20
CA ALA A 55 6.84 5.40 9.92
C ALA A 55 6.47 6.89 9.95
N GLY A 56 5.73 7.35 8.95
CA GLY A 56 5.38 8.75 8.75
C GLY A 56 6.39 9.59 7.96
N ASP A 57 7.62 9.12 7.76
CA ASP A 57 8.58 9.80 6.88
C ASP A 57 8.10 9.79 5.43
N LEU A 58 8.57 10.72 4.61
CA LEU A 58 8.27 10.70 3.18
C LEU A 58 9.30 9.86 2.43
N ALA A 59 8.83 8.96 1.56
CA ALA A 59 9.71 8.15 0.72
C ALA A 59 10.61 9.05 -0.16
N PRO A 60 11.93 8.82 -0.19
CA PRO A 60 12.86 9.70 -0.87
C PRO A 60 12.71 9.58 -2.39
N ILE A 61 13.15 10.64 -3.08
CA ILE A 61 13.32 10.63 -4.54
C ILE A 61 14.53 9.74 -4.84
N CYS A 62 14.36 8.70 -5.65
CA CYS A 62 15.49 7.87 -6.05
C CYS A 62 16.40 8.68 -6.99
N PRO A 63 17.71 8.81 -6.70
CA PRO A 63 18.61 9.64 -7.50
C PRO A 63 18.81 9.13 -8.93
N GLN A 64 18.61 7.84 -9.21
CA GLN A 64 18.76 7.26 -10.56
C GLN A 64 17.51 7.43 -11.44
N LEU A 65 16.32 7.46 -10.84
CA LEU A 65 15.05 7.56 -11.55
C LEU A 65 14.42 8.97 -11.46
N GLY A 66 15.01 9.86 -10.66
CA GLY A 66 14.56 11.23 -10.49
C GLY A 66 13.07 11.29 -10.10
N SER A 67 12.30 12.09 -10.83
CA SER A 67 10.86 12.32 -10.61
C SER A 67 9.95 11.14 -10.99
N GLN A 68 10.49 10.02 -11.46
CA GLN A 68 9.68 8.85 -11.79
C GLN A 68 9.18 8.14 -10.53
N ARG A 69 8.01 7.50 -10.63
CA ARG A 69 7.42 6.72 -9.55
C ARG A 69 8.33 5.51 -9.25
N VAL A 70 9.02 5.56 -8.12
CA VAL A 70 9.87 4.45 -7.65
C VAL A 70 9.15 3.68 -6.57
N SER A 71 9.14 2.35 -6.73
CA SER A 71 8.64 1.44 -5.70
C SER A 71 9.72 1.14 -4.67
N TRP A 72 9.53 1.57 -3.43
CA TRP A 72 10.38 1.19 -2.29
C TRP A 72 9.78 -0.02 -1.58
N ARG A 73 10.52 -1.11 -1.49
CA ARG A 73 10.10 -2.37 -0.86
C ARG A 73 10.72 -2.47 0.53
N LEU A 74 9.91 -2.69 1.56
CA LEU A 74 10.39 -2.96 2.92
C LEU A 74 11.14 -4.30 2.95
N ILE A 75 12.40 -4.30 3.40
CA ILE A 75 13.24 -5.50 3.55
C ILE A 75 13.49 -5.87 5.01
N ALA A 76 13.42 -4.91 5.93
CA ALA A 76 13.54 -5.19 7.36
C ALA A 76 12.75 -4.13 8.18
N PRO A 77 11.64 -4.49 8.83
CA PRO A 77 10.94 -3.56 9.72
C PRO A 77 11.79 -3.22 10.95
N ILE A 78 11.59 -2.03 11.51
CA ILE A 78 12.06 -1.71 12.86
C ILE A 78 11.26 -2.60 13.81
N PRO A 79 11.90 -3.43 14.65
CA PRO A 79 11.19 -4.20 15.66
C PRO A 79 10.49 -3.22 16.61
N GLY A 80 9.16 -3.26 16.60
CA GLY A 80 8.35 -2.51 17.55
C GLY A 80 8.65 -2.99 18.97
N ARG A 81 8.93 -2.04 19.86
CA ARG A 81 9.00 -2.28 21.30
C ARG A 81 7.61 -2.53 21.87
#